data_AF-A0A9D1HLC7-F1
#
_entry.id   AF-A0A9D1HLC7-F1
#
_cell.length_a   1.000
_cell.length_b   1.000
_cell.length_c   1.000
_cell.angle_alpha   90.00
_cell.angle_beta   90.00
_cell.angle_gamma   90.00
#
_symmetry.space_group_name_H-M   'P 1'
#
loop_
_entity.id
_entity.type
_entity.pdbx_description
1 polymer ?
#
loop_
_entity_poly.entity_id
_entity_poly.type
_entity_poly.pdbx_seq_one_letter_code
_entity_poly.pdbx_strand_id
1 'polypeptide(L)'
;SYNVKHFQRIDERLKQLRDLNIEADLILFHPYDRWGNNKMTAAADDAYLKYVVARFAAYRNVWWSLANEYDLMPQKTTADWERFASIIVQHDPYGHLRSIHNCIPFYDHSRPWITHCSLQRQDLYRHVEYTDEYRERWQKPIVWDEIAYEGNINHGWGNISPMELTRRFWEACLRGGYAGHGETYMHKDNILWWSHGGQLHGQSAPRIQFLHRILKQTPGPGLKRLPGNFDELVAGTDTMMDDGYRLYYYGFGRPSFREFYFDEDTRYEVEVIDTWEMTITFRGIHHGHFKVELPGKEYMAIRIKKVD
;
A
#
# COMPACT_ATOMS: atom_id res chain seq x y z
N SER A 1 -17.84 -6.54 31.49
CA SER A 1 -16.60 -7.31 31.75
C SER A 1 -16.04 -7.79 30.43
N TYR A 2 -14.71 -7.87 30.27
CA TYR A 2 -14.09 -8.36 29.04
C TYR A 2 -13.99 -9.89 29.03
N ASN A 3 -14.19 -10.51 27.86
CA ASN A 3 -13.84 -11.90 27.66
C ASN A 3 -12.32 -12.02 27.42
N VAL A 4 -11.54 -12.17 28.49
CA VAL A 4 -10.06 -12.20 28.42
C VAL A 4 -9.54 -13.26 27.45
N LYS A 5 -10.21 -14.43 27.33
CA LYS A 5 -9.82 -15.50 26.40
C LYS A 5 -9.89 -15.05 24.94
N HIS A 6 -10.84 -14.19 24.59
CA HIS A 6 -10.94 -13.64 23.24
C HIS A 6 -9.68 -12.80 22.90
N PHE A 7 -9.29 -11.89 23.79
CA PHE A 7 -8.11 -11.05 23.58
C PHE A 7 -6.78 -11.83 23.65
N GLN A 8 -6.72 -12.91 24.44
CA GLN A 8 -5.56 -13.84 24.43
C GLN A 8 -5.35 -14.49 23.07
N ARG A 9 -6.42 -14.83 22.34
CA ARG A 9 -6.30 -15.35 20.98
C ARG A 9 -5.73 -14.31 20.02
N ILE A 10 -6.03 -13.04 20.21
CA ILE A 10 -5.46 -11.94 19.42
C ILE A 10 -3.97 -11.80 19.74
N ASP A 11 -3.57 -11.86 21.02
CA ASP A 11 -2.13 -11.84 21.40
C ASP A 11 -1.33 -12.93 20.70
N GLU A 12 -1.87 -14.15 20.64
CA GLU A 12 -1.21 -15.27 19.96
C GLU A 12 -0.98 -14.97 18.48
N ARG A 13 -1.97 -14.38 17.81
CA ARG A 13 -1.88 -14.03 16.39
C ARG A 13 -0.92 -12.86 16.15
N LEU A 14 -0.93 -11.84 17.01
CA LEU A 14 0.04 -10.74 16.96
C LEU A 14 1.48 -11.24 17.11
N LYS A 15 1.74 -12.15 18.06
CA LYS A 15 3.05 -12.79 18.21
C LYS A 15 3.46 -13.59 16.99
N GLN A 16 2.55 -14.38 16.43
CA GLN A 16 2.83 -15.17 15.23
C GLN A 16 3.16 -14.30 14.02
N LEU A 17 2.40 -13.23 13.77
CA LEU A 17 2.72 -12.27 12.69
C LEU A 17 4.08 -11.61 12.92
N ARG A 18 4.36 -11.19 14.15
CA ARG A 18 5.64 -10.59 14.53
C ARG A 18 6.82 -11.51 14.29
N ASP A 19 6.68 -12.80 14.66
CA ASP A 19 7.73 -13.80 14.49
C ASP A 19 7.95 -14.14 13.00
N LEU A 20 6.99 -13.82 12.13
CA LEU A 20 7.09 -13.84 10.67
C LEU A 20 7.58 -12.52 10.05
N ASN A 21 7.90 -11.50 10.88
CA ASN A 21 8.18 -10.12 10.45
C ASN A 21 7.07 -9.49 9.61
N ILE A 22 5.82 -9.69 10.04
CA ILE A 22 4.63 -9.08 9.45
C ILE A 22 4.04 -8.07 10.45
N GLU A 23 3.84 -6.85 9.96
CA GLU A 23 3.10 -5.81 10.68
C GLU A 23 1.61 -6.17 10.73
N ALA A 24 1.00 -6.01 11.90
CA ALA A 24 -0.41 -6.22 12.17
C ALA A 24 -1.10 -4.85 12.22
N ASP A 25 -1.70 -4.44 11.10
CA ASP A 25 -2.56 -3.28 11.07
C ASP A 25 -3.92 -3.62 11.69
N LEU A 26 -4.11 -3.21 12.95
CA LEU A 26 -5.26 -3.58 13.75
C LEU A 26 -6.40 -2.59 13.55
N ILE A 27 -7.40 -3.03 12.79
CA ILE A 27 -8.70 -2.34 12.67
C ILE A 27 -9.45 -2.41 14.01
N LEU A 28 -9.64 -1.25 14.64
CA LEU A 28 -10.25 -1.15 15.97
C LEU A 28 -11.79 -1.13 15.92
N PHE A 29 -12.36 -0.54 14.87
CA PHE A 29 -13.80 -0.44 14.63
C PHE A 29 -14.11 -0.70 13.15
N HIS A 30 -15.30 -1.24 12.85
CA HIS A 30 -15.73 -1.45 11.47
C HIS A 30 -17.27 -1.51 11.38
N PRO A 31 -17.88 -1.21 10.21
CA PRO A 31 -19.33 -1.22 10.05
C PRO A 31 -19.93 -2.64 10.01
N TYR A 32 -19.12 -3.67 9.73
CA TYR A 32 -19.57 -5.07 9.53
C TYR A 32 -19.94 -5.79 10.82
N ASP A 33 -21.01 -5.37 11.48
CA ASP A 33 -21.34 -5.83 12.83
C ASP A 33 -22.75 -6.41 12.92
N ARG A 34 -22.91 -7.42 13.77
CA ARG A 34 -24.18 -8.03 14.16
C ARG A 34 -24.36 -8.12 15.68
N TRP A 35 -23.41 -7.61 16.45
CA TRP A 35 -23.33 -7.77 17.91
C TRP A 35 -23.50 -6.45 18.68
N GLY A 36 -23.54 -5.31 18.00
CA GLY A 36 -23.69 -3.98 18.59
C GLY A 36 -22.37 -3.32 18.99
N ASN A 37 -21.23 -3.92 18.63
CA ASN A 37 -19.90 -3.38 18.88
C ASN A 37 -19.67 -2.05 18.13
N ASN A 38 -20.32 -1.86 16.98
CA ASN A 38 -20.24 -0.59 16.26
C ASN A 38 -21.10 0.53 16.89
N LYS A 39 -22.02 0.20 17.79
CA LYS A 39 -23.01 1.10 18.42
C LYS A 39 -22.88 1.17 19.93
N MET A 40 -21.70 0.84 20.45
CA MET A 40 -21.40 1.03 21.87
C MET A 40 -21.57 2.49 22.29
N THR A 41 -21.89 2.69 23.57
CA THR A 41 -21.90 4.02 24.20
C THR A 41 -20.50 4.60 24.24
N ALA A 42 -20.39 5.94 24.33
CA ALA A 42 -19.09 6.61 24.42
C ALA A 42 -18.19 6.07 25.54
N ALA A 43 -18.76 5.78 26.72
CA ALA A 43 -18.03 5.21 27.85
C ALA A 43 -17.54 3.78 27.57
N ALA A 44 -18.30 2.99 26.81
CA ALA A 44 -17.90 1.65 26.41
C ALA A 44 -16.81 1.67 25.33
N ASP A 45 -16.88 2.59 24.36
CA ASP A 45 -15.80 2.82 23.39
C ASP A 45 -14.49 3.18 24.09
N ASP A 46 -14.55 4.14 25.03
CA ASP A 46 -13.37 4.62 25.77
C ASP A 46 -12.73 3.51 26.59
N ALA A 47 -13.56 2.73 27.28
CA ALA A 47 -13.10 1.59 28.07
C ALA A 47 -12.45 0.54 27.14
N TYR A 48 -13.09 0.23 26.01
CA TYR A 48 -12.55 -0.70 25.01
C TYR A 48 -11.19 -0.24 24.48
N LEU A 49 -11.06 1.01 24.03
CA LEU A 49 -9.81 1.56 23.53
C LEU A 49 -8.69 1.53 24.57
N LYS A 50 -8.97 1.97 25.79
CA LYS A 50 -8.00 1.92 26.90
C LYS A 50 -7.53 0.50 27.17
N TYR A 51 -8.44 -0.47 27.16
CA TYR A 51 -8.11 -1.87 27.38
C TYR A 51 -7.28 -2.47 26.23
N VAL A 52 -7.67 -2.22 24.99
CA VAL A 52 -6.97 -2.69 23.78
C VAL A 52 -5.57 -2.11 23.69
N VAL A 53 -5.42 -0.80 23.89
CA VAL A 53 -4.12 -0.13 23.83
C VAL A 53 -3.22 -0.61 24.97
N ALA A 54 -3.72 -0.68 26.21
CA ALA A 54 -2.94 -1.18 27.35
C ALA A 54 -2.45 -2.62 27.14
N ARG A 55 -3.18 -3.44 26.38
CA ARG A 55 -2.81 -4.83 26.10
C ARG A 55 -1.88 -4.96 24.91
N PHE A 56 -2.20 -4.33 23.78
CA PHE A 56 -1.56 -4.60 22.49
C PHE A 56 -0.47 -3.61 22.11
N ALA A 57 -0.36 -2.45 22.77
CA ALA A 57 0.76 -1.53 22.54
C ALA A 57 2.12 -2.16 22.90
N ALA A 58 2.18 -3.25 23.67
CA ALA A 58 3.44 -3.95 23.93
C ALA A 58 4.01 -4.69 22.70
N TYR A 59 3.24 -4.86 21.61
CA TYR A 59 3.70 -5.55 20.40
C TYR A 59 4.23 -4.56 19.37
N ARG A 60 5.54 -4.58 19.16
CA ARG A 60 6.26 -3.68 18.23
C ARG A 60 5.76 -3.66 16.79
N ASN A 61 5.04 -4.68 16.36
CA ASN A 61 4.55 -4.84 14.99
C ASN A 61 3.08 -4.43 14.86
N VAL A 62 2.50 -3.70 15.82
CA VAL A 62 1.11 -3.26 15.77
C VAL A 62 1.02 -1.87 15.16
N TRP A 63 0.11 -1.68 14.20
CA TRP A 63 -0.36 -0.37 13.76
C TRP A 63 -1.84 -0.21 14.16
N TRP A 64 -2.27 1.03 14.38
CA TRP A 64 -3.65 1.34 14.77
C TRP A 64 -4.44 1.89 13.58
N SER A 65 -5.27 1.05 12.98
CA SER A 65 -6.32 1.52 12.06
C SER A 65 -7.58 1.79 12.88
N LEU A 66 -7.91 3.08 13.09
CA LEU A 66 -9.05 3.45 13.92
C LEU A 66 -10.35 2.82 13.42
N ALA A 67 -10.53 2.78 12.10
CA ALA A 67 -11.63 2.04 11.52
C ALA A 67 -11.31 1.60 10.10
N ASN A 68 -11.97 0.51 9.69
CA ASN A 68 -12.26 0.27 8.28
C ASN A 68 -13.56 0.97 7.91
N GLU A 69 -13.57 1.71 6.80
CA GLU A 69 -14.76 2.39 6.28
C GLU A 69 -15.49 3.24 7.33
N TYR A 70 -14.74 4.16 7.96
CA TYR A 70 -15.22 4.97 9.11
C TYR A 70 -16.54 5.70 8.84
N ASP A 71 -16.73 6.15 7.60
CA ASP A 71 -17.86 6.92 7.12
C ASP A 71 -19.14 6.08 6.93
N LEU A 72 -19.05 4.75 7.03
CA LEU A 72 -20.21 3.85 7.04
C LEU A 72 -20.74 3.55 8.45
N MET A 73 -20.21 4.22 9.48
CA MET A 73 -20.63 4.07 10.87
C MET A 73 -21.42 5.32 11.34
N PRO A 74 -22.69 5.50 10.95
CA PRO A 74 -23.45 6.75 11.16
C PRO A 74 -23.64 7.14 12.63
N GLN A 75 -23.48 6.20 13.55
CA GLN A 75 -23.52 6.42 14.99
C GLN A 75 -22.23 7.06 15.57
N LYS A 76 -21.15 7.15 14.80
CA LYS A 76 -19.88 7.75 15.21
C LYS A 76 -19.65 9.02 14.39
N THR A 77 -19.53 10.15 15.09
CA THR A 77 -19.24 11.45 14.47
C THR A 77 -17.73 11.66 14.29
N THR A 78 -17.33 12.67 13.51
CA THR A 78 -15.92 13.09 13.46
C THR A 78 -15.36 13.42 14.86
N ALA A 79 -16.17 14.01 15.75
CA ALA A 79 -15.75 14.29 17.13
C ALA A 79 -15.47 12.99 17.92
N ASP A 80 -16.19 11.91 17.64
CA ASP A 80 -15.92 10.60 18.25
C ASP A 80 -14.59 10.02 17.74
N TRP A 81 -14.32 10.11 16.44
CA TRP A 81 -13.04 9.67 15.86
C TRP A 81 -11.85 10.44 16.43
N GLU A 82 -11.97 11.76 16.58
CA GLU A 82 -10.92 12.59 17.22
C GLU A 82 -10.74 12.23 18.70
N ARG A 83 -11.82 11.94 19.43
CA ARG A 83 -11.76 11.42 20.81
C ARG A 83 -11.07 10.07 20.89
N PHE A 84 -11.38 9.14 19.98
CA PHE A 84 -10.75 7.83 19.93
C PHE A 84 -9.25 7.94 19.65
N ALA A 85 -8.86 8.77 18.68
CA ALA A 85 -7.46 9.06 18.40
C ALA A 85 -6.73 9.64 19.62
N SER A 86 -7.35 10.59 20.32
CA SER A 86 -6.79 11.18 21.54
C SER A 86 -6.53 10.13 22.62
N ILE A 87 -7.45 9.19 22.84
CA ILE A 87 -7.28 8.10 23.80
C ILE A 87 -6.11 7.20 23.41
N ILE A 88 -6.02 6.81 22.13
CA ILE A 88 -4.90 5.99 21.64
C ILE A 88 -3.57 6.72 21.83
N VAL A 89 -3.48 7.98 21.43
CA VAL A 89 -2.27 8.80 21.58
C VAL A 89 -1.86 8.95 23.05
N GLN A 90 -2.81 9.15 23.96
CA GLN A 90 -2.53 9.29 25.38
C GLN A 90 -2.07 7.99 26.04
N HIS A 91 -2.59 6.84 25.58
CA HIS A 91 -2.40 5.55 26.24
C HIS A 91 -1.39 4.63 25.55
N ASP A 92 -0.93 4.92 24.34
CA ASP A 92 0.14 4.20 23.65
C ASP A 92 1.50 4.85 23.94
N PRO A 93 2.30 4.32 24.89
CA PRO A 93 3.55 4.96 25.30
C PRO A 93 4.68 4.80 24.27
N TYR A 94 4.49 3.99 23.23
CA TYR A 94 5.52 3.69 22.22
C TYR A 94 5.29 4.43 20.91
N GLY A 95 4.10 5.02 20.74
CA GLY A 95 3.78 5.87 19.61
C GLY A 95 3.69 5.13 18.27
N HIS A 96 2.98 4.00 18.23
CA HIS A 96 2.81 3.20 17.01
C HIS A 96 2.20 4.01 15.85
N LEU A 97 2.40 3.50 14.63
CA LEU A 97 1.73 4.02 13.45
C LEU A 97 0.23 3.93 13.63
N ARG A 98 -0.48 4.97 13.18
CA ARG A 98 -1.92 5.09 13.30
C ARG A 98 -2.53 5.90 12.17
N SER A 99 -3.69 5.47 11.71
CA SER A 99 -4.48 6.13 10.66
C SER A 99 -5.96 5.73 10.75
N ILE A 100 -6.75 6.09 9.73
CA ILE A 100 -8.17 5.78 9.59
C ILE A 100 -8.52 5.61 8.12
N HIS A 101 -9.24 4.54 7.80
CA HIS A 101 -9.56 4.11 6.45
C HIS A 101 -11.00 4.48 6.06
N ASN A 102 -11.18 5.00 4.84
CA ASN A 102 -12.48 5.44 4.29
C ASN A 102 -13.17 4.35 3.46
N CYS A 103 -14.48 4.50 3.22
CA CYS A 103 -15.17 3.94 2.05
C CYS A 103 -15.38 5.04 1.00
N ILE A 104 -16.10 6.09 1.38
CA ILE A 104 -16.56 7.16 0.47
C ILE A 104 -15.62 8.37 0.57
N PRO A 105 -15.79 9.37 1.48
CA PRO A 105 -14.85 10.49 1.57
C PRO A 105 -13.58 10.10 2.31
N PHE A 106 -12.43 10.62 1.85
CA PHE A 106 -11.23 10.60 2.67
C PHE A 106 -11.44 11.35 3.98
N TYR A 107 -10.86 10.81 5.05
CA TYR A 107 -10.70 11.57 6.29
C TYR A 107 -9.77 12.77 6.05
N ASP A 108 -9.78 13.73 6.97
CA ASP A 108 -8.79 14.80 6.95
C ASP A 108 -7.43 14.25 7.41
N HIS A 109 -6.63 13.70 6.47
CA HIS A 109 -5.33 13.13 6.82
C HIS A 109 -4.28 14.16 7.26
N SER A 110 -4.59 15.48 7.26
CA SER A 110 -3.69 16.51 7.81
C SER A 110 -3.61 16.49 9.35
N ARG A 111 -4.56 15.81 10.02
CA ARG A 111 -4.65 15.77 11.49
C ARG A 111 -3.33 15.31 12.15
N PRO A 112 -2.88 15.96 13.23
CA PRO A 112 -1.55 15.71 13.79
C PRO A 112 -1.36 14.30 14.37
N TRP A 113 -2.46 13.63 14.77
CA TRP A 113 -2.40 12.27 15.28
C TRP A 113 -2.20 11.22 14.18
N ILE A 114 -2.49 11.54 12.91
CA ILE A 114 -2.35 10.63 11.77
C ILE A 114 -0.89 10.55 11.35
N THR A 115 -0.35 9.34 11.27
CA THR A 115 1.05 9.08 10.89
C THR A 115 1.26 8.84 9.40
N HIS A 116 0.25 8.27 8.73
CA HIS A 116 0.24 7.98 7.29
C HIS A 116 -1.20 8.05 6.77
N CYS A 117 -1.39 8.25 5.48
CA CYS A 117 -2.72 8.23 4.87
C CYS A 117 -3.09 6.77 4.55
N SER A 118 -4.14 6.25 5.18
CA SER A 118 -4.72 4.93 4.92
C SER A 118 -5.96 5.13 4.03
N LEU A 119 -5.88 4.68 2.77
CA LEU A 119 -6.81 5.10 1.71
C LEU A 119 -7.48 3.92 1.00
N GLN A 120 -8.81 3.99 0.88
CA GLN A 120 -9.59 3.24 -0.10
C GLN A 120 -9.76 4.04 -1.38
N ARG A 121 -9.68 3.38 -2.53
CA ARG A 121 -9.95 4.03 -3.82
C ARG A 121 -11.35 4.66 -3.85
N GLN A 122 -11.44 5.89 -4.36
CA GLN A 122 -12.71 6.60 -4.59
C GLN A 122 -13.20 6.48 -6.04
N ASP A 123 -12.27 6.30 -6.98
CA ASP A 123 -12.54 6.13 -8.41
C ASP A 123 -12.23 4.68 -8.85
N LEU A 124 -12.86 4.23 -9.93
CA LEU A 124 -12.65 2.88 -10.46
C LEU A 124 -11.33 2.74 -11.22
N TYR A 125 -10.94 3.79 -11.93
CA TYR A 125 -9.86 3.79 -12.91
C TYR A 125 -8.64 4.53 -12.40
N ARG A 126 -8.80 5.76 -11.90
CA ARG A 126 -7.69 6.64 -11.52
C ARG A 126 -7.69 6.94 -10.02
N HIS A 127 -6.78 6.34 -9.28
CA HIS A 127 -6.67 6.51 -7.83
C HIS A 127 -5.22 6.46 -7.38
N VAL A 128 -4.52 5.34 -7.58
CA VAL A 128 -3.07 5.24 -7.28
C VAL A 128 -2.23 6.22 -8.08
N GLU A 129 -2.74 6.71 -9.21
CA GLU A 129 -2.12 7.75 -10.01
C GLU A 129 -2.10 9.12 -9.32
N TYR A 130 -2.91 9.33 -8.27
CA TYR A 130 -2.91 10.53 -7.42
C TYR A 130 -1.94 10.43 -6.24
N THR A 131 -1.15 9.36 -6.13
CA THR A 131 -0.26 9.12 -4.99
C THR A 131 0.69 10.30 -4.74
N ASP A 132 1.38 10.79 -5.77
CA ASP A 132 2.32 11.90 -5.64
C ASP A 132 1.62 13.22 -5.30
N GLU A 133 0.46 13.49 -5.89
CA GLU A 133 -0.37 14.65 -5.54
C GLU A 133 -0.82 14.61 -4.06
N TYR A 134 -1.16 13.43 -3.55
CA TYR A 134 -1.57 13.24 -2.16
C TYR A 134 -0.39 13.30 -1.18
N ARG A 135 0.80 12.84 -1.59
CA ARG A 135 2.04 13.07 -0.83
C ARG A 135 2.30 14.57 -0.66
N GLU A 136 2.18 15.34 -1.73
CA GLU A 136 2.35 16.79 -1.68
C GLU A 136 1.27 17.47 -0.82
N ARG A 137 0.01 17.05 -0.97
CA ARG A 137 -1.11 17.62 -0.23
C ARG A 137 -1.01 17.41 1.28
N TRP A 138 -0.74 16.18 1.71
CA TRP A 138 -0.79 15.81 3.14
C TRP A 138 0.57 15.74 3.82
N GLN A 139 1.67 15.75 3.05
CA GLN A 139 3.03 15.67 3.58
C GLN A 139 3.24 14.45 4.50
N LYS A 140 2.61 13.33 4.14
CA LYS A 140 2.63 12.05 4.88
C LYS A 140 2.77 10.87 3.91
N PRO A 141 3.26 9.72 4.37
CA PRO A 141 3.25 8.49 3.56
C PRO A 141 1.83 8.17 3.08
N ILE A 142 1.71 7.74 1.83
CA ILE A 142 0.44 7.35 1.22
C ILE A 142 0.40 5.82 1.14
N VAL A 143 -0.50 5.23 1.91
CA VAL A 143 -0.78 3.79 1.93
C VAL A 143 -2.18 3.58 1.37
N TRP A 144 -2.22 3.04 0.17
CA TRP A 144 -3.45 2.62 -0.47
C TRP A 144 -3.86 1.23 0.02
N ASP A 145 -4.46 1.18 1.21
CA ASP A 145 -4.84 -0.09 1.86
C ASP A 145 -5.87 -0.87 1.05
N GLU A 146 -6.77 -0.19 0.32
CA GLU A 146 -7.79 -0.85 -0.50
C GLU A 146 -7.92 -0.26 -1.92
N ILE A 147 -7.36 -0.97 -2.89
CA ILE A 147 -7.32 -0.57 -4.33
C ILE A 147 -8.08 -1.54 -5.23
N ALA A 148 -9.18 -2.09 -4.71
CA ALA A 148 -9.81 -3.33 -5.19
C ALA A 148 -8.91 -4.56 -5.05
N TYR A 149 -9.55 -5.71 -5.20
CA TYR A 149 -8.94 -7.03 -5.03
C TYR A 149 -8.97 -7.83 -6.31
N GLU A 150 -7.92 -8.60 -6.53
CA GLU A 150 -7.89 -9.62 -7.57
C GLU A 150 -8.98 -10.66 -7.28
N GLY A 151 -9.85 -10.96 -8.23
CA GLY A 151 -10.92 -11.91 -7.98
C GLY A 151 -12.00 -11.96 -9.05
N ASN A 152 -13.14 -12.53 -8.69
CA ASN A 152 -14.27 -12.70 -9.61
C ASN A 152 -15.64 -12.63 -8.92
N ILE A 153 -15.75 -11.97 -7.76
CA ILE A 153 -17.06 -11.76 -7.13
C ILE A 153 -17.91 -10.81 -7.97
N ASN A 154 -19.20 -10.74 -7.66
CA ASN A 154 -20.17 -9.85 -8.31
C ASN A 154 -19.92 -8.35 -8.04
N HIS A 155 -19.12 -8.00 -7.04
CA HIS A 155 -18.89 -6.62 -6.63
C HIS A 155 -17.63 -6.01 -7.26
N GLY A 156 -17.73 -4.75 -7.70
CA GLY A 156 -16.64 -4.03 -8.38
C GLY A 156 -15.41 -3.74 -7.52
N TRP A 157 -15.45 -3.99 -6.22
CA TRP A 157 -14.29 -3.91 -5.33
C TRP A 157 -13.45 -5.20 -5.31
N GLY A 158 -13.95 -6.33 -5.84
CA GLY A 158 -13.27 -7.63 -5.73
C GLY A 158 -13.22 -8.45 -7.02
N ASN A 159 -13.20 -7.81 -8.18
CA ASN A 159 -13.32 -8.49 -9.45
C ASN A 159 -12.36 -8.00 -10.54
N ILE A 160 -11.21 -7.42 -10.14
CA ILE A 160 -10.17 -7.02 -11.10
C ILE A 160 -9.25 -8.20 -11.43
N SER A 161 -8.58 -8.11 -12.58
CA SER A 161 -7.58 -9.10 -12.98
C SER A 161 -6.30 -8.98 -12.13
N PRO A 162 -5.50 -10.06 -12.01
CA PRO A 162 -4.19 -9.97 -11.39
C PRO A 162 -3.25 -8.96 -12.06
N MET A 163 -3.35 -8.81 -13.39
CA MET A 163 -2.53 -7.87 -14.15
C MET A 163 -2.83 -6.43 -13.74
N GLU A 164 -4.13 -6.09 -13.59
CA GLU A 164 -4.53 -4.75 -13.17
C GLU A 164 -4.11 -4.46 -11.72
N LEU A 165 -4.26 -5.43 -10.80
CA LEU A 165 -3.77 -5.24 -9.44
C LEU A 165 -2.25 -5.05 -9.43
N THR A 166 -1.52 -5.87 -10.20
CA THR A 166 -0.05 -5.72 -10.35
C THR A 166 0.31 -4.34 -10.89
N ARG A 167 -0.38 -3.84 -11.93
CA ARG A 167 -0.17 -2.50 -12.49
C ARG A 167 -0.34 -1.41 -11.44
N ARG A 168 -1.39 -1.49 -10.61
CA ARG A 168 -1.66 -0.51 -9.55
C ARG A 168 -0.55 -0.48 -8.49
N PHE A 169 0.00 -1.64 -8.13
CA PHE A 169 1.15 -1.73 -7.24
C PHE A 169 2.38 -1.01 -7.80
N TRP A 170 2.68 -1.22 -9.08
CA TRP A 170 3.78 -0.53 -9.76
C TRP A 170 3.55 0.98 -9.82
N GLU A 171 2.35 1.43 -10.22
CA GLU A 171 1.97 2.85 -10.22
C GLU A 171 2.14 3.51 -8.85
N ALA A 172 1.59 2.90 -7.80
CA ALA A 172 1.69 3.41 -6.43
C ALA A 172 3.16 3.54 -6.00
N CYS A 173 3.96 2.50 -6.23
CA CYS A 173 5.37 2.47 -5.82
C CYS A 173 6.22 3.51 -6.55
N LEU A 174 6.08 3.66 -7.87
CA LEU A 174 6.86 4.65 -8.63
C LEU A 174 6.46 6.10 -8.29
N ARG A 175 5.26 6.30 -7.75
CA ARG A 175 4.82 7.59 -7.22
C ARG A 175 5.23 7.78 -5.75
N GLY A 176 5.88 6.79 -5.17
CA GLY A 176 6.41 6.77 -3.81
C GLY A 176 5.35 6.58 -2.73
N GLY A 177 4.25 5.91 -3.07
CA GLY A 177 3.30 5.36 -2.12
C GLY A 177 3.43 3.84 -2.00
N TYR A 178 2.49 3.28 -1.24
CA TYR A 178 2.42 1.86 -0.92
C TYR A 178 1.00 1.36 -1.20
N ALA A 179 0.83 0.07 -1.47
CA ALA A 179 -0.48 -0.51 -1.78
C ALA A 179 -0.70 -1.82 -1.01
N GLY A 180 -1.95 -2.02 -0.58
CA GLY A 180 -2.45 -3.24 0.03
C GLY A 180 -2.94 -4.24 -1.02
N HIS A 181 -2.72 -5.52 -0.75
CA HIS A 181 -3.19 -6.63 -1.60
C HIS A 181 -4.43 -7.26 -0.96
N GLY A 182 -5.39 -7.67 -1.79
CA GLY A 182 -6.43 -8.60 -1.38
C GLY A 182 -6.88 -9.48 -2.54
N GLU A 183 -7.51 -10.60 -2.18
CA GLU A 183 -7.96 -11.62 -3.13
C GLU A 183 -9.39 -12.10 -2.79
N THR A 184 -10.23 -12.18 -3.82
CA THR A 184 -11.66 -12.49 -3.71
C THR A 184 -12.12 -13.41 -4.85
N TYR A 185 -11.51 -14.59 -4.98
CA TYR A 185 -12.03 -15.64 -5.85
C TYR A 185 -13.17 -16.42 -5.19
N MET A 186 -14.30 -16.53 -5.89
CA MET A 186 -15.42 -17.37 -5.47
C MET A 186 -14.93 -18.81 -5.26
N HIS A 187 -15.06 -19.30 -4.03
CA HIS A 187 -14.68 -20.65 -3.64
C HIS A 187 -15.91 -21.48 -3.30
N LYS A 188 -15.90 -22.77 -3.65
CA LYS A 188 -17.02 -23.71 -3.39
C LYS A 188 -17.41 -23.82 -1.92
N ASP A 189 -16.46 -23.60 -1.02
CA ASP A 189 -16.65 -23.65 0.43
C ASP A 189 -17.03 -22.29 1.04
N ASN A 190 -17.36 -21.30 0.19
CA ASN A 190 -17.69 -19.92 0.57
C ASN A 190 -16.59 -19.22 1.39
N ILE A 191 -15.32 -19.53 1.08
CA ILE A 191 -14.15 -18.88 1.68
C ILE A 191 -13.63 -17.83 0.69
N LEU A 192 -13.65 -16.56 1.11
CA LEU A 192 -12.94 -15.48 0.42
C LEU A 192 -11.71 -15.11 1.24
N TRP A 193 -10.52 -15.18 0.63
CA TRP A 193 -9.26 -14.95 1.33
C TRP A 193 -9.22 -13.60 2.05
N TRP A 194 -9.67 -12.54 1.39
CA TRP A 194 -9.79 -11.19 1.94
C TRP A 194 -10.44 -11.12 3.34
N SER A 195 -11.45 -11.95 3.62
CA SER A 195 -12.15 -11.92 4.92
C SER A 195 -11.85 -13.13 5.82
N HIS A 196 -11.57 -14.30 5.26
CA HIS A 196 -11.44 -15.55 6.02
C HIS A 196 -9.99 -16.02 6.15
N GLY A 197 -9.06 -15.44 5.37
CA GLY A 197 -7.72 -15.98 5.16
C GLY A 197 -7.75 -17.30 4.40
N GLY A 198 -6.70 -18.12 4.59
CA GLY A 198 -6.54 -19.40 3.91
C GLY A 198 -5.51 -19.34 2.79
N GLN A 199 -5.78 -20.04 1.68
CA GLN A 199 -4.89 -20.12 0.54
C GLN A 199 -5.18 -19.00 -0.47
N LEU A 200 -4.12 -18.44 -1.05
CA LEU A 200 -4.21 -17.56 -2.22
C LEU A 200 -4.32 -18.40 -3.49
N HIS A 201 -5.24 -18.04 -4.38
CA HIS A 201 -5.55 -18.70 -5.65
C HIS A 201 -5.19 -17.83 -6.87
N GLY A 202 -4.90 -16.55 -6.66
CA GLY A 202 -4.58 -15.57 -7.68
C GLY A 202 -3.15 -15.64 -8.17
N GLN A 203 -2.81 -14.67 -9.01
CA GLN A 203 -1.53 -14.58 -9.71
C GLN A 203 -0.76 -13.31 -9.36
N SER A 204 -1.38 -12.28 -8.76
CA SER A 204 -0.70 -11.02 -8.45
C SER A 204 0.31 -11.14 -7.30
N ALA A 205 0.04 -11.96 -6.28
CA ALA A 205 0.90 -12.07 -5.11
C ALA A 205 2.38 -12.41 -5.45
N PRO A 206 2.71 -13.38 -6.33
CA PRO A 206 4.08 -13.57 -6.81
C PRO A 206 4.69 -12.35 -7.53
N ARG A 207 3.89 -11.58 -8.28
CA ARG A 207 4.36 -10.38 -9.00
C ARG A 207 4.60 -9.21 -8.05
N ILE A 208 3.77 -9.07 -7.01
CA ILE A 208 3.98 -8.11 -5.93
C ILE A 208 5.26 -8.48 -5.16
N GLN A 209 5.51 -9.76 -4.90
CA GLN A 209 6.77 -10.22 -4.32
C GLN A 209 7.97 -9.92 -5.24
N PHE A 210 7.80 -10.01 -6.57
CA PHE A 210 8.83 -9.61 -7.54
C PHE A 210 9.12 -8.11 -7.48
N LEU A 211 8.09 -7.26 -7.47
CA LEU A 211 8.25 -5.81 -7.25
C LEU A 211 8.95 -5.52 -5.92
N HIS A 212 8.55 -6.18 -4.84
CA HIS A 212 9.18 -6.03 -3.53
C HIS A 212 10.68 -6.37 -3.54
N ARG A 213 11.11 -7.39 -4.29
CA ARG A 213 12.55 -7.69 -4.49
C ARG A 213 13.27 -6.55 -5.21
N ILE A 214 12.64 -5.90 -6.19
CA ILE A 214 13.20 -4.75 -6.90
C ILE A 214 13.28 -3.53 -5.97
N LEU A 215 12.24 -3.27 -5.17
CA LEU A 215 12.24 -2.18 -4.20
C LEU A 215 13.32 -2.34 -3.13
N LYS A 216 13.59 -3.58 -2.67
CA LYS A 216 14.72 -3.87 -1.77
C LYS A 216 16.10 -3.60 -2.37
N GLN A 217 16.21 -3.50 -3.69
CA GLN A 217 17.43 -3.13 -4.40
C GLN A 217 17.50 -1.63 -4.72
N THR A 218 16.41 -0.89 -4.48
CA THR A 218 16.38 0.56 -4.66
C THR A 218 17.24 1.21 -3.56
N PRO A 219 18.20 2.07 -3.91
CA PRO A 219 18.98 2.78 -2.90
C PRO A 219 18.10 3.73 -2.06
N GLY A 220 18.50 3.98 -0.82
CA GLY A 220 17.80 4.93 0.05
C GLY A 220 16.47 4.42 0.63
N PRO A 221 15.59 5.34 1.09
CA PRO A 221 14.41 4.99 1.88
C PRO A 221 13.19 4.54 1.05
N GLY A 222 13.23 4.71 -0.28
CA GLY A 222 12.12 4.40 -1.17
C GLY A 222 12.21 5.13 -2.50
N LEU A 223 11.13 5.09 -3.27
CA LEU A 223 11.01 5.80 -4.54
C LEU A 223 10.26 7.13 -4.37
N LYS A 224 10.56 8.09 -5.24
CA LYS A 224 9.71 9.26 -5.50
C LYS A 224 9.54 9.45 -6.98
N ARG A 225 8.38 9.96 -7.39
CA ARG A 225 8.16 10.38 -8.78
C ARG A 225 9.17 11.46 -9.14
N LEU A 226 9.77 11.35 -10.31
CA LEU A 226 10.58 12.38 -10.91
C LEU A 226 9.82 13.05 -12.06
N PRO A 227 10.19 14.28 -12.44
CA PRO A 227 9.79 14.85 -13.72
C PRO A 227 10.21 13.90 -14.86
N GLY A 228 9.30 13.65 -15.80
CA GLY A 228 9.52 12.81 -16.97
C GLY A 228 8.81 13.38 -18.19
N ASN A 229 8.94 12.71 -19.34
CA ASN A 229 8.17 13.06 -20.53
C ASN A 229 6.66 12.86 -20.30
N PHE A 230 5.84 13.45 -21.17
CA PHE A 230 4.38 13.49 -21.00
C PHE A 230 3.71 12.11 -20.92
N ASP A 231 4.33 11.07 -21.47
CA ASP A 231 3.85 9.68 -21.51
C ASP A 231 4.71 8.72 -20.65
N GLU A 232 5.52 9.25 -19.73
CA GLU A 232 6.44 8.46 -18.92
C GLU A 232 6.16 8.61 -17.42
N LEU A 233 6.02 7.47 -16.74
CA LEU A 233 6.14 7.39 -15.29
C LEU A 233 7.58 6.99 -14.96
N VAL A 234 8.32 7.92 -14.38
CA VAL A 234 9.69 7.70 -13.91
C VAL A 234 9.79 8.01 -12.42
N ALA A 235 10.52 7.15 -11.73
CA ALA A 235 10.88 7.31 -10.33
C ALA A 235 12.39 7.29 -10.16
N GLY A 236 12.87 8.00 -9.15
CA GLY A 236 14.23 7.90 -8.62
C GLY A 236 14.18 7.61 -7.13
N THR A 237 15.34 7.52 -6.49
CA THR A 237 15.39 7.34 -5.04
C THR A 237 14.89 8.57 -4.32
N ASP A 238 14.19 8.37 -3.21
CA ASP A 238 13.68 9.46 -2.38
C ASP A 238 14.79 10.01 -1.48
N THR A 239 15.78 10.62 -2.10
CA THR A 239 16.93 11.22 -1.44
C THR A 239 17.12 12.67 -1.92
N MET A 240 17.91 13.45 -1.17
CA MET A 240 18.16 14.87 -1.51
C MET A 240 19.11 15.04 -2.70
N MET A 241 20.00 14.07 -2.94
CA MET A 241 20.99 14.12 -4.01
C MET A 241 20.68 13.04 -5.05
N ASP A 242 20.92 13.34 -6.32
CA ASP A 242 20.74 12.37 -7.38
C ASP A 242 21.83 11.29 -7.32
N ASP A 243 21.43 10.05 -7.11
CA ASP A 243 22.31 8.87 -7.10
C ASP A 243 22.40 8.19 -8.47
N GLY A 244 21.72 8.73 -9.49
CA GLY A 244 21.71 8.18 -10.84
C GLY A 244 20.89 6.89 -10.98
N TYR A 245 20.01 6.57 -10.03
CA TYR A 245 19.04 5.48 -10.16
C TYR A 245 17.73 6.01 -10.75
N ARG A 246 17.22 5.33 -11.79
CA ARG A 246 15.92 5.59 -12.39
C ARG A 246 15.16 4.30 -12.64
N LEU A 247 13.86 4.34 -12.41
CA LEU A 247 12.92 3.26 -12.73
C LEU A 247 11.76 3.84 -13.54
N TYR A 248 11.65 3.43 -14.78
CA TYR A 248 10.58 3.79 -15.71
C TYR A 248 9.57 2.65 -15.75
N TYR A 249 8.28 2.97 -15.70
CA TYR A 249 7.19 2.00 -15.89
C TYR A 249 6.24 2.49 -16.97
N TYR A 250 5.90 1.61 -17.90
CA TYR A 250 5.08 1.95 -19.05
C TYR A 250 3.62 1.51 -18.92
N GLY A 251 3.22 0.91 -17.79
CA GLY A 251 1.82 0.56 -17.53
C GLY A 251 1.22 -0.28 -18.65
N PHE A 252 0.07 0.13 -19.19
CA PHE A 252 -0.58 -0.51 -20.34
C PHE A 252 0.05 -0.12 -21.70
N GLY A 253 1.02 0.79 -21.71
CA GLY A 253 1.74 1.18 -22.91
C GLY A 253 2.58 0.03 -23.48
N ARG A 254 2.75 0.02 -24.81
CA ARG A 254 3.44 -1.05 -25.54
C ARG A 254 4.58 -0.53 -26.43
N PRO A 255 5.49 0.30 -25.91
CA PRO A 255 6.60 0.80 -26.72
C PRO A 255 7.46 -0.36 -27.26
N SER A 256 7.82 -0.30 -28.53
CA SER A 256 8.85 -1.20 -29.11
C SER A 256 10.26 -0.73 -28.75
N PHE A 257 10.42 0.53 -28.35
CA PHE A 257 11.69 1.08 -27.87
C PHE A 257 11.46 2.38 -27.09
N ARG A 258 12.50 2.81 -26.37
CA ARG A 258 12.62 4.14 -25.74
C ARG A 258 14.03 4.70 -25.95
N GLU A 259 14.13 6.01 -26.04
CA GLU A 259 15.41 6.72 -26.21
C GLU A 259 15.69 7.55 -24.96
N PHE A 260 16.95 7.60 -24.56
CA PHE A 260 17.39 8.26 -23.35
C PHE A 260 18.61 9.13 -23.64
N TYR A 261 18.68 10.24 -22.92
CA TYR A 261 19.84 11.11 -22.84
C TYR A 261 19.93 11.64 -21.41
N PHE A 262 21.10 11.53 -20.80
CA PHE A 262 21.38 12.06 -19.45
C PHE A 262 22.49 13.10 -19.51
N ASP A 263 23.69 12.67 -19.88
CA ASP A 263 24.88 13.47 -20.14
C ASP A 263 25.87 12.64 -20.99
N GLU A 264 27.02 13.22 -21.35
CA GLU A 264 28.02 12.56 -22.22
C GLU A 264 28.99 11.63 -21.47
N ASP A 265 29.16 11.82 -20.16
CA ASP A 265 30.29 11.28 -19.38
C ASP A 265 29.88 10.14 -18.45
N THR A 266 28.68 10.20 -17.89
CA THR A 266 28.14 9.24 -16.94
C THR A 266 27.71 7.97 -17.65
N ARG A 267 28.20 6.84 -17.14
CA ARG A 267 27.84 5.51 -17.63
C ARG A 267 26.68 4.95 -16.82
N TYR A 268 25.76 4.31 -17.51
CA TYR A 268 24.57 3.72 -16.92
C TYR A 268 24.39 2.27 -17.33
N GLU A 269 24.26 1.39 -16.35
CA GLU A 269 23.73 0.04 -16.55
C GLU A 269 22.23 0.10 -16.80
N VAL A 270 21.77 -0.57 -17.86
CA VAL A 270 20.36 -0.61 -18.27
C VAL A 270 19.81 -2.03 -18.19
N GLU A 271 18.65 -2.19 -17.57
CA GLU A 271 17.90 -3.44 -17.47
C GLU A 271 16.46 -3.24 -17.96
N VAL A 272 15.95 -4.19 -18.75
CA VAL A 272 14.52 -4.27 -19.11
C VAL A 272 13.85 -5.28 -18.19
N ILE A 273 12.73 -4.86 -17.61
CA ILE A 273 11.98 -5.63 -16.61
C ILE A 273 10.61 -5.95 -17.18
N ASP A 274 10.32 -7.24 -17.35
CA ASP A 274 8.96 -7.71 -17.57
C ASP A 274 8.30 -7.92 -16.21
N THR A 275 7.37 -7.03 -15.85
CA THR A 275 6.79 -7.03 -14.50
C THR A 275 5.80 -8.18 -14.28
N TRP A 276 5.26 -8.74 -15.36
CA TRP A 276 4.29 -9.83 -15.33
C TRP A 276 4.94 -11.20 -15.41
N GLU A 277 5.88 -11.39 -16.34
CA GLU A 277 6.70 -12.60 -16.46
C GLU A 277 7.81 -12.66 -15.40
N MET A 278 7.98 -11.58 -14.62
CA MET A 278 8.92 -11.45 -13.51
C MET A 278 10.38 -11.69 -13.94
N THR A 279 10.78 -11.12 -15.08
CA THR A 279 12.13 -11.25 -15.63
C THR A 279 12.85 -9.91 -15.64
N ILE A 280 14.18 -9.96 -15.50
CA ILE A 280 15.07 -8.81 -15.62
C ILE A 280 16.12 -9.19 -16.66
N THR A 281 16.27 -8.39 -17.71
CA THR A 281 17.24 -8.64 -18.77
C THR A 281 18.19 -7.46 -18.90
N PHE A 282 19.48 -7.71 -18.71
CA PHE A 282 20.54 -6.73 -18.95
C PHE A 282 20.56 -6.28 -20.43
N ARG A 283 20.76 -4.99 -20.64
CA ARG A 283 20.79 -4.33 -21.96
C ARG A 283 22.08 -3.57 -22.23
N GLY A 284 23.11 -3.76 -21.42
CA GLY A 284 24.41 -3.13 -21.60
C GLY A 284 24.62 -1.92 -20.70
N ILE A 285 25.82 -1.33 -20.85
CA ILE A 285 26.21 -0.07 -20.24
C ILE A 285 26.25 0.98 -21.34
N HIS A 286 25.56 2.10 -21.12
CA HIS A 286 25.40 3.19 -22.09
C HIS A 286 25.81 4.53 -21.50
N HIS A 287 26.09 5.53 -22.35
CA HIS A 287 26.30 6.93 -21.99
C HIS A 287 25.85 7.80 -23.18
N GLY A 288 25.69 9.11 -22.98
CA GLY A 288 25.19 9.99 -24.03
C GLY A 288 23.76 9.62 -24.45
N HIS A 289 23.50 9.64 -25.75
CA HIS A 289 22.23 9.22 -26.33
C HIS A 289 22.21 7.72 -26.62
N PHE A 290 21.21 7.00 -26.13
CA PHE A 290 21.06 5.57 -26.39
C PHE A 290 19.60 5.13 -26.51
N LYS A 291 19.39 4.02 -27.21
CA LYS A 291 18.09 3.40 -27.46
C LYS A 291 17.98 2.08 -26.72
N VAL A 292 16.86 1.85 -26.06
CA VAL A 292 16.53 0.59 -25.38
C VAL A 292 15.38 -0.08 -26.11
N GLU A 293 15.64 -1.24 -26.73
CA GLU A 293 14.62 -2.06 -27.38
C GLU A 293 13.73 -2.76 -26.33
N LEU A 294 12.42 -2.72 -26.60
CA LEU A 294 11.36 -3.29 -25.77
C LEU A 294 10.50 -4.25 -26.60
N PRO A 295 9.82 -5.24 -25.97
CA PRO A 295 9.12 -6.29 -26.69
C PRO A 295 7.78 -5.87 -27.32
N GLY A 296 7.36 -4.59 -27.20
CA GLY A 296 6.04 -4.16 -27.67
C GLY A 296 4.88 -4.79 -26.88
N LYS A 297 5.10 -5.07 -25.58
CA LYS A 297 4.13 -5.66 -24.64
C LYS A 297 3.77 -4.66 -23.54
N GLU A 298 2.64 -4.90 -22.89
CA GLU A 298 2.20 -4.16 -21.71
C GLU A 298 3.09 -4.51 -20.50
N TYR A 299 3.04 -3.67 -19.48
CA TYR A 299 3.63 -3.87 -18.15
C TYR A 299 5.15 -4.04 -18.17
N MET A 300 5.81 -3.32 -19.07
CA MET A 300 7.27 -3.25 -19.14
C MET A 300 7.79 -2.11 -18.26
N ALA A 301 8.95 -2.34 -17.66
CA ALA A 301 9.74 -1.33 -16.98
C ALA A 301 11.18 -1.30 -17.50
N ILE A 302 11.84 -0.15 -17.35
CA ILE A 302 13.28 -0.01 -17.58
C ILE A 302 13.90 0.49 -16.28
N ARG A 303 14.95 -0.19 -15.82
CA ARG A 303 15.78 0.27 -14.70
C ARG A 303 17.13 0.73 -15.23
N ILE A 304 17.53 1.93 -14.83
CA ILE A 304 18.78 2.57 -15.23
C ILE A 304 19.53 2.92 -13.95
N LYS A 305 20.79 2.52 -13.85
CA LYS A 305 21.63 2.73 -12.66
C LYS A 305 22.97 3.29 -13.09
N LYS A 306 23.38 4.40 -12.49
CA LYS A 306 24.74 4.91 -12.65
C LYS A 306 25.75 3.82 -12.25
N VAL A 307 26.81 3.69 -13.04
CA VAL A 307 27.95 2.82 -12.74
C VAL A 307 29.22 3.67 -12.66
N ASP A 308 30.18 3.21 -11.85
CA ASP A 308 31.48 3.85 -11.66
C ASP A 308 32.41 3.69 -12.87
#